data_AF-A0A537W859-F1
#
_entry.id   AF-A0A537W859-F1
#
_cell.length_a   1.000
_cell.length_b   1.000
_cell.length_c   1.000
_cell.angle_alpha   90.00
_cell.angle_beta   90.00
_cell.angle_gamma   90.00
#
_symmetry.space_group_name_H-M   'P 1'
#
loop_
_entity.id
_entity.type
_entity.pdbx_description
1 polymer ?
#
loop_
_entity_poly.entity_id
_entity_poly.type
_entity_poly.pdbx_seq_one_letter_code
_entity_poly.pdbx_strand_id
1 'polypeptide(L)' 'MISAAQVSLRRWLRRQLAQPLPMRERLEAAVQHDDPAEVRRLLADVPFTREQRRHVDGLLDAWQEELSR' A
#
# COMPACT_ATOMS: atom_id res chain seq x y z
N MET A 1 -9.97 10.40 -8.98
CA MET A 1 -9.22 11.33 -8.10
C MET A 1 -8.36 10.48 -7.20
N ILE A 2 -7.06 10.76 -7.07
CA ILE A 2 -6.18 9.99 -6.16
C ILE A 2 -6.55 10.38 -4.73
N SER A 3 -6.88 9.40 -3.89
CA SER A 3 -7.31 9.68 -2.52
C SER A 3 -6.15 10.09 -1.61
N ALA A 4 -6.44 10.83 -0.54
CA ALA A 4 -5.43 11.24 0.44
C ALA A 4 -4.76 10.02 1.13
N ALA A 5 -5.51 8.93 1.30
CA ALA A 5 -5.01 7.65 1.80
C ALA A 5 -4.01 7.02 0.82
N GLN A 6 -4.34 6.99 -0.48
CA GLN A 6 -3.48 6.46 -1.54
C GLN A 6 -2.13 7.22 -1.63
N VAL A 7 -2.15 8.56 -1.54
CA VAL A 7 -0.91 9.38 -1.52
C VAL A 7 -0.07 9.08 -0.29
N SER A 8 -0.70 8.96 0.88
CA SER A 8 -0.01 8.68 2.15
C SER A 8 0.66 7.31 2.13
N LEU A 9 -0.04 6.28 1.64
CA LEU A 9 0.49 4.93 1.47
C LEU A 9 1.67 4.91 0.49
N ARG A 10 1.57 5.57 -0.67
CA ARG A 10 2.69 5.67 -1.64
C ARG A 10 3.91 6.38 -1.06
N ARG A 11 3.71 7.45 -0.28
CA ARG A 11 4.82 8.19 0.32
C ARG A 11 5.52 7.34 1.37
N TRP A 12 4.77 6.61 2.17
CA TRP A 12 5.31 5.70 3.17
C TRP A 12 6.05 4.52 2.52
N LEU A 13 5.42 3.84 1.54
CA LEU A 13 6.03 2.72 0.82
C LEU A 13 7.35 3.11 0.14
N ARG A 14 7.40 4.27 -0.52
CA ARG A 14 8.63 4.76 -1.16
C ARG A 14 9.76 5.02 -0.16
N ARG A 15 9.45 5.43 1.07
CA ARG A 15 10.46 5.61 2.12
C ARG A 15 10.96 4.28 2.68
N GLN A 16 10.07 3.30 2.83
CA GLN A 16 10.44 1.99 3.39
C GLN A 16 11.17 1.10 2.36
N LEU A 17 10.82 1.18 1.08
CA LEU A 17 11.39 0.35 0.01
C LEU A 17 12.48 1.09 -0.77
N ALA A 18 13.39 1.76 -0.07
CA ALA A 18 14.42 2.61 -0.69
C ALA A 18 15.32 1.89 -1.70
N GLN A 19 15.40 0.56 -1.67
CA GLN A 19 16.08 -0.25 -2.69
C GLN A 19 15.12 -0.64 -3.84
N PRO A 20 15.52 -0.48 -5.11
CA PRO A 20 14.75 -0.99 -6.24
C PRO A 20 14.72 -2.52 -6.17
N LEU A 21 13.54 -3.07 -5.90
CA LEU A 21 13.26 -4.49 -5.87
C LEU A 21 12.08 -4.77 -6.82
N PRO A 22 11.99 -5.95 -7.45
CA PRO A 22 10.84 -6.32 -8.29
C PRO A 22 9.48 -6.17 -7.57
N MET A 23 9.48 -6.26 -6.24
CA MET A 23 8.31 -6.00 -5.40
C MET A 23 7.83 -4.53 -5.48
N ARG A 24 8.75 -3.57 -5.66
CA ARG A 24 8.42 -2.15 -5.76
C ARG A 24 7.65 -1.82 -7.02
N GLU A 25 8.07 -2.33 -8.18
CA GLU A 25 7.36 -2.12 -9.45
C GLU A 25 5.94 -2.68 -9.38
N ARG A 26 5.78 -3.88 -8.84
CA ARG A 26 4.45 -4.50 -8.64
C ARG A 26 3.57 -3.71 -7.68
N LEU A 27 4.14 -3.21 -6.57
CA LEU A 27 3.42 -2.34 -5.64
C LEU A 27 3.00 -1.03 -6.30
N GLU A 28 3.89 -0.42 -7.09
CA GLU A 28 3.58 0.80 -7.82
C GLU A 28 2.48 0.57 -8.86
N ALA A 29 2.50 -0.56 -9.57
CA ALA A 29 1.45 -0.95 -10.52
C ALA A 29 0.11 -1.18 -9.80
N ALA A 30 0.08 -1.99 -8.73
CA ALA A 30 -1.14 -2.24 -7.95
C ALA A 30 -1.76 -0.95 -7.41
N VAL A 31 -0.94 0.01 -6.97
CA VAL A 31 -1.43 1.33 -6.54
C VAL A 31 -1.95 2.18 -7.71
N GLN A 32 -1.31 2.14 -8.87
CA GLN A 32 -1.78 2.87 -10.06
C GLN A 32 -3.11 2.33 -10.61
N HIS A 33 -3.37 1.04 -10.40
CA HIS A 33 -4.55 0.33 -10.87
C HIS A 33 -5.70 0.31 -9.85
N ASP A 34 -5.59 1.06 -8.76
CA ASP A 34 -6.57 1.08 -7.69
C ASP A 34 -6.89 -0.30 -7.09
N ASP A 35 -5.86 -1.15 -6.93
CA ASP A 35 -5.96 -2.52 -6.43
C ASP A 35 -5.39 -2.68 -5.00
N PRO A 36 -6.16 -2.32 -3.96
CA PRO A 36 -5.75 -2.51 -2.56
C PRO A 36 -5.56 -3.98 -2.17
N ALA A 37 -6.23 -4.92 -2.86
CA ALA A 37 -6.12 -6.34 -2.56
C ALA A 37 -4.75 -6.87 -2.98
N GLU A 38 -4.28 -6.51 -4.17
CA GLU A 38 -2.94 -6.85 -4.65
C GLU A 38 -1.85 -6.19 -3.80
N VAL A 39 -2.04 -4.92 -3.38
CA VAL A 39 -1.11 -4.28 -2.43
C VAL A 39 -1.05 -5.06 -1.11
N ARG A 40 -2.20 -5.48 -0.56
CA ARG A 40 -2.23 -6.31 0.66
C ARG A 40 -1.47 -7.62 0.46
N ARG A 41 -1.67 -8.29 -0.67
CA ARG A 41 -0.99 -9.54 -1.02
C ARG A 41 0.52 -9.36 -1.12
N LEU A 42 0.98 -8.33 -1.81
CA LEU A 42 2.40 -8.02 -1.98
C LEU A 42 3.09 -7.66 -0.65
N LEU A 43 2.35 -7.07 0.29
CA LEU A 43 2.85 -6.69 1.60
C LEU A 43 2.75 -7.79 2.66
N ALA A 44 2.14 -8.94 2.36
CA ALA A 44 1.91 -10.01 3.34
C ALA A 44 3.22 -10.57 3.93
N ASP A 45 4.23 -10.76 3.09
CA ASP A 45 5.52 -11.35 3.49
C ASP A 45 6.53 -10.33 4.01
N VAL A 46 6.18 -9.04 4.03
CA VAL A 46 7.06 -7.98 4.55
C VAL A 46 7.06 -8.03 6.08
N PRO A 47 8.24 -8.14 6.73
CA PRO A 47 8.36 -8.29 8.18
C PRO A 47 8.17 -6.95 8.90
N PHE A 48 6.96 -6.40 8.83
CA PHE A 48 6.58 -5.20 9.57
C PHE A 48 6.55 -5.45 11.07
N THR A 49 6.84 -4.40 11.86
CA THR A 49 6.42 -4.40 13.26
C THR A 49 4.90 -4.45 13.36
N ARG A 50 4.38 -4.80 14.54
CA ARG A 50 2.94 -4.85 14.77
C ARG A 50 2.27 -3.49 14.52
N GLU A 51 2.91 -2.40 14.92
CA GLU A 51 2.42 -1.04 14.74
C GLU A 51 2.40 -0.66 13.25
N GLN A 52 3.46 -0.99 12.52
CA GLN A 52 3.55 -0.77 11.08
C GLN A 52 2.47 -1.54 10.33
N ARG A 53 2.26 -2.82 10.67
CA ARG A 53 1.21 -3.63 10.04
C ARG A 53 -0.18 -3.07 10.28
N ARG A 54 -0.51 -2.71 11.54
CA ARG A 54 -1.78 -2.07 11.87
C ARG A 54 -2.00 -0.77 11.09
N HIS A 55 -0.96 0.04 10.93
CA HIS A 55 -1.05 1.29 10.18
C HIS A 55 -1.33 1.03 8.69
N VAL A 56 -0.61 0.10 8.07
CA VAL A 56 -0.80 -0.27 6.65
C VAL A 56 -2.19 -0.84 6.43
N ASP A 57 -2.64 -1.77 7.27
CA ASP A 57 -3.95 -2.40 7.12
C ASP A 57 -5.07 -1.35 7.20
N GLY A 58 -4.98 -0.40 8.15
CA GLY A 58 -5.96 0.70 8.24
C GLY A 58 -5.96 1.64 7.04
N LEU A 59 -4.81 1.89 6.40
CA LEU A 59 -4.76 2.65 5.15
C LEU A 59 -5.41 1.89 3.99
N LEU A 60 -5.21 0.58 3.92
CA LEU A 60 -5.80 -0.28 2.89
C LEU A 60 -7.31 -0.42 3.06
N ASP A 61 -7.80 -0.56 4.30
CA ASP A 61 -9.23 -0.62 4.61
C ASP A 61 -9.93 0.68 4.22
N ALA A 62 -9.40 1.83 4.62
CA ALA A 62 -9.96 3.14 4.25
C ALA A 62 -10.00 3.34 2.72
N TRP A 63 -8.96 2.90 2.02
CA TRP A 63 -8.92 2.96 0.56
C TRP A 63 -9.96 2.04 -0.09
N GLN A 64 -10.16 0.83 0.42
CA GLN A 64 -11.23 -0.06 -0.05
C GLN A 64 -12.63 0.52 0.17
N GLU A 65 -12.85 1.17 1.32
CA GLU A 65 -14.11 1.87 1.61
C GLU A 65 -14.36 3.04 0.64
N GLU A 66 -13.31 3.80 0.29
CA GLU A 66 -13.39 4.88 -0.70
C GLU A 66 -13.73 4.35 -2.11
N LEU A 67 -13.17 3.20 -2.51
CA LEU A 67 -13.45 2.57 -3.81
C LEU A 67 -14.84 1.93 -3.89
N SER A 68 -15.41 1.54 -2.75
CA SER A 68 -16.74 0.90 -2.68
C SER A 68 -17.89 1.91 -2.63
N ARG A 69 -17.59 3.21 -2.64
CA ARG A 69 -18.54 4.32 -2.52
C ARG A 69 -18.79 4.97 -3.88
#